data_AF-A0A9E1EPD7-F1
#
_entry.id   AF-A0A9E1EPD7-F1
#
_cell.length_a   1.000
_cell.length_b   1.000
_cell.length_c   1.000
_cell.angle_alpha   90.00
_cell.angle_beta   90.00
_cell.angle_gamma   90.00
#
_symmetry.space_group_name_H-M   'P 1'
#
loop_
_entity.id
_entity.type
_entity.pdbx_description
1 polymer ?
#
loop_
_entity_poly.entity_id
_entity_poly.type
_entity_poly.pdbx_seq_one_letter_code
_entity_poly.pdbx_strand_id
1 'polypeptide(L)'
;MEELAGNAVIARPHFAQVMVRHGYVSTNREAFDQYLDTDEYQKIERFKASARDCIAAIRADGGRAALAHPYQLGLDDERLEALIRQLKDSGLEAIECFYPRHTPEQTAFYLELARRYDLHVTGGSDFHGERVKPDITLKRWELNLTWLLN
;
A
#
# COMPACT_ATOMS: atom_id res chain seq x y z
N MET A 1 -1.21 11.67 21.92
CA MET A 1 -1.29 10.57 20.93
C MET A 1 -2.71 10.09 20.77
N GLU A 2 -3.38 9.65 21.84
CA GLU A 2 -4.79 9.26 21.82
C GLU A 2 -5.72 10.37 21.30
N GLU A 3 -5.44 11.63 21.66
CA GLU A 3 -6.20 12.78 21.15
C GLU A 3 -6.10 13.00 19.62
N LEU A 4 -5.00 12.58 18.99
CA LEU A 4 -4.79 12.71 17.53
C LEU A 4 -5.27 11.47 16.77
N ALA A 5 -5.27 10.29 17.40
CA ALA A 5 -5.79 9.06 16.81
C ALA A 5 -7.31 8.91 17.00
N GLY A 6 -7.90 9.56 18.01
CA GLY A 6 -9.28 9.30 18.43
C GLY A 6 -9.46 7.83 18.84
N ASN A 7 -10.56 7.20 18.41
CA ASN A 7 -10.81 5.75 18.56
C ASN A 7 -10.11 4.90 17.48
N ALA A 8 -9.27 5.49 16.63
CA ALA A 8 -8.59 4.77 15.55
C ALA A 8 -7.28 4.11 16.00
N VAL A 9 -6.77 3.19 15.18
CA VAL A 9 -5.50 2.51 15.42
C VAL A 9 -4.35 3.52 15.39
N ILE A 10 -3.56 3.55 16.47
CA ILE A 10 -2.38 4.40 16.57
C ILE A 10 -1.28 3.89 15.61
N ALA A 11 -1.11 4.59 14.49
CA ALA A 11 -0.07 4.36 13.49
C ALA A 11 1.04 5.43 13.47
N ARG A 12 2.14 5.16 12.74
CA ARG A 12 3.30 6.06 12.56
C ARG A 12 2.95 7.50 12.19
N PRO A 13 1.96 7.79 11.32
CA PRO A 13 1.59 9.18 11.02
C PRO A 13 1.17 10.00 12.25
N HIS A 14 0.56 9.37 13.26
CA HIS A 14 0.21 10.06 14.51
C HIS A 14 1.45 10.42 15.33
N PHE A 15 2.45 9.51 15.39
CA PHE A 15 3.74 9.82 16.00
C PHE A 15 4.40 11.00 15.30
N ALA A 16 4.46 11.00 13.95
CA ALA A 16 5.01 12.10 13.17
C ALA A 16 4.34 13.44 13.51
N GLN A 17 3.00 13.47 13.57
CA GLN A 17 2.24 14.68 13.92
C GLN A 17 2.52 15.16 15.34
N VAL A 18 2.65 14.26 16.32
CA VAL A 18 3.06 14.62 17.68
C VAL A 18 4.48 15.17 17.70
N MET A 19 5.40 14.55 16.97
CA MET A 19 6.79 15.02 16.89
C MET A 19 6.87 16.44 16.33
N VAL A 20 6.08 16.74 15.28
CA VAL A 20 5.94 18.10 14.74
C VAL A 20 5.30 19.05 15.77
N ARG A 21 4.19 18.64 16.42
CA ARG A 21 3.47 19.48 17.40
C ARG A 21 4.35 19.88 18.59
N HIS A 22 5.27 19.02 19.00
CA HIS A 22 6.19 19.26 20.11
C HIS A 22 7.54 19.86 19.67
N GLY A 23 7.74 20.12 18.38
CA GLY A 23 8.94 20.76 17.85
C GLY A 23 10.18 19.86 17.80
N TYR A 24 10.02 18.54 17.85
CA TYR A 24 11.14 17.60 17.70
C TYR A 24 11.63 17.51 16.24
N VAL A 25 10.73 17.78 15.29
CA VAL A 25 11.00 17.84 13.84
C VAL A 25 10.11 18.92 13.22
N SER A 26 10.48 19.42 12.04
CA SER A 26 9.75 20.49 11.34
C SER A 26 8.64 19.97 10.44
N THR A 27 8.74 18.72 9.96
CA THR A 27 7.74 18.12 9.07
C THR A 27 7.47 16.65 9.37
N ASN A 28 6.32 16.13 8.92
CA ASN A 28 6.05 14.70 8.99
C ASN A 28 7.09 13.90 8.19
N ARG A 29 7.52 14.41 7.03
CA ARG A 29 8.52 13.75 6.19
C ARG A 29 9.84 13.57 6.95
N GLU A 30 10.30 14.62 7.62
CA GLU A 30 11.48 14.59 8.48
C GLU A 30 11.35 13.55 9.61
N ALA A 31 10.15 13.43 10.22
CA ALA A 31 9.89 12.40 11.23
C ALA A 31 10.10 10.97 10.69
N PHE A 32 9.62 10.69 9.48
CA PHE A 32 9.82 9.40 8.83
C PHE A 32 11.29 9.17 8.46
N ASP A 33 11.92 10.15 7.82
CA ASP A 33 13.30 10.03 7.35
C ASP A 33 14.31 9.86 8.49
N GLN A 34 14.10 10.50 9.65
CA GLN A 34 15.04 10.44 10.77
C GLN A 34 14.72 9.37 11.82
N TYR A 35 13.45 8.94 11.96
CA TYR A 35 13.03 8.12 13.10
C TYR A 35 12.07 6.97 12.76
N LEU A 36 11.06 7.23 11.92
CA LEU A 36 9.90 6.32 11.80
C LEU A 36 9.97 5.36 10.60
N ASP A 37 11.00 5.48 9.76
CA ASP A 37 11.25 4.60 8.60
C ASP A 37 12.72 4.25 8.40
N THR A 38 13.54 4.37 9.46
CA THR A 38 14.97 4.03 9.41
C THR A 38 15.20 2.51 9.43
N ASP A 39 16.40 2.08 9.05
CA ASP A 39 16.81 0.68 9.14
C ASP A 39 16.67 0.13 10.58
N GLU A 40 16.99 0.93 11.59
CA GLU A 40 16.79 0.57 12.99
C GLU A 40 15.32 0.37 13.33
N TYR A 41 14.43 1.26 12.84
CA TYR A 41 13.00 1.14 13.06
C TYR A 41 12.43 -0.11 12.38
N GLN A 42 12.89 -0.42 11.16
CA GLN A 42 12.45 -1.59 10.39
C GLN A 42 12.90 -2.92 11.01
N LYS A 43 13.94 -2.92 11.85
CA LYS A 43 14.39 -4.10 12.64
C LYS A 43 13.49 -4.40 13.84
N ILE A 44 12.61 -3.47 14.25
CA ILE A 44 11.69 -3.72 15.35
C ILE A 44 10.70 -4.81 14.91
N GLU A 45 10.83 -5.99 15.50
CA GLU A 45 9.92 -7.10 15.23
C GLU A 45 8.49 -6.71 15.60
N ARG A 46 7.62 -6.80 14.60
CA ARG A 46 6.18 -6.67 14.76
C ARG A 46 5.57 -7.87 14.07
N PHE A 47 4.60 -8.49 14.72
CA PHE A 47 3.82 -9.52 14.08
C PHE A 47 3.20 -8.95 12.79
N LYS A 48 3.56 -9.56 11.66
CA LYS A 48 2.95 -9.33 10.36
C LYS A 48 2.44 -10.70 9.90
N ALA A 49 1.14 -10.81 9.67
CA ALA A 49 0.59 -12.00 9.06
C ALA A 49 1.23 -12.21 7.68
N SER A 50 1.41 -13.47 7.27
CA SER A 50 1.96 -13.75 5.95
C SER A 50 0.97 -13.28 4.87
N ALA A 51 1.47 -12.91 3.69
CA ALA A 51 0.59 -12.51 2.59
C ALA A 51 -0.41 -13.62 2.23
N ARG A 52 0.02 -14.88 2.33
CA ARG A 52 -0.84 -16.05 2.14
C ARG A 52 -1.99 -16.09 3.17
N ASP A 53 -1.70 -15.88 4.45
CA ASP A 53 -2.73 -15.89 5.50
C ASP A 53 -3.71 -14.71 5.32
N CYS A 54 -3.19 -13.54 4.95
CA CYS A 54 -4.03 -12.37 4.63
C CYS A 54 -4.97 -12.66 3.46
N ILE A 55 -4.45 -13.23 2.36
CA ILE A 55 -5.27 -13.60 1.19
C ILE A 55 -6.33 -14.63 1.59
N ALA A 56 -5.94 -15.66 2.35
CA ALA A 56 -6.86 -16.70 2.82
C ALA A 56 -7.98 -16.11 3.69
N ALA A 57 -7.65 -15.21 4.61
CA ALA A 57 -8.62 -14.54 5.48
C ALA A 57 -9.60 -13.65 4.69
N ILE A 58 -9.09 -12.82 3.76
CA ILE A 58 -9.93 -11.96 2.90
C ILE A 58 -10.94 -12.81 2.12
N ARG A 59 -10.47 -13.92 1.52
CA ARG A 59 -11.31 -14.81 0.72
C ARG A 59 -12.32 -15.58 1.56
N ALA A 60 -11.95 -16.00 2.77
CA ALA A 60 -12.84 -16.70 3.69
C ALA A 60 -14.06 -15.86 4.08
N ASP A 61 -13.94 -14.53 4.06
CA ASP A 61 -15.03 -13.57 4.30
C ASP A 61 -15.74 -13.11 3.01
N GLY A 62 -15.49 -13.80 1.88
CA GLY A 62 -16.08 -13.47 0.58
C GLY A 62 -15.45 -12.27 -0.13
N GLY A 63 -14.41 -11.66 0.44
CA GLY A 63 -13.65 -10.56 -0.15
C GLY A 63 -12.77 -10.97 -1.33
N ARG A 64 -12.16 -9.99 -1.98
CA ARG A 64 -11.24 -10.17 -3.11
C ARG A 64 -9.87 -9.57 -2.77
N ALA A 65 -8.81 -10.35 -2.89
CA ALA A 65 -7.47 -9.90 -2.49
C ALA A 65 -6.75 -9.17 -3.63
N ALA A 66 -6.24 -7.97 -3.34
CA ALA A 66 -5.49 -7.13 -4.28
C ALA A 66 -4.10 -6.76 -3.74
N LEU A 67 -3.07 -6.79 -4.61
CA LEU A 67 -1.74 -6.29 -4.29
C LEU A 67 -1.70 -4.77 -4.47
N ALA A 68 -1.64 -4.04 -3.37
CA ALA A 68 -1.59 -2.57 -3.36
C ALA A 68 -0.20 -2.03 -3.72
N HIS A 69 -0.18 -0.92 -4.47
CA HIS A 69 0.96 -0.09 -4.85
C HIS A 69 2.32 -0.82 -4.90
N PRO A 70 2.53 -1.72 -5.88
CA PRO A 70 3.68 -2.63 -5.92
C PRO A 70 5.05 -1.93 -5.87
N TYR A 71 5.14 -0.69 -6.36
CA TYR A 71 6.39 0.08 -6.37
C TYR A 71 7.02 0.24 -4.97
N GLN A 72 6.21 0.22 -3.91
CA GLN A 72 6.70 0.36 -2.52
C GLN A 72 7.49 -0.85 -2.04
N LEU A 73 7.40 -1.99 -2.73
CA LEU A 73 8.15 -3.19 -2.38
C LEU A 73 9.65 -3.04 -2.70
N GLY A 74 10.04 -2.05 -3.52
CA GLY A 74 11.45 -1.83 -3.89
C GLY A 74 12.09 -3.02 -4.62
N LEU A 75 11.26 -3.89 -5.21
CA LEU A 75 11.70 -5.05 -5.99
C LEU A 75 11.97 -4.62 -7.43
N ASP A 76 12.98 -5.24 -8.04
CA ASP A 76 13.13 -5.23 -9.49
C ASP A 76 12.00 -6.04 -10.16
N ASP A 77 11.86 -5.86 -11.48
CA ASP A 77 10.76 -6.43 -12.26
C ASP A 77 10.70 -7.96 -12.17
N GLU A 78 11.85 -8.64 -12.17
CA GLU A 78 11.93 -10.11 -12.10
C GLU A 78 11.47 -10.63 -10.73
N ARG A 79 11.94 -10.01 -9.65
CA ARG A 79 11.53 -10.37 -8.28
C ARG A 79 10.07 -10.04 -8.02
N LEU A 80 9.58 -8.94 -8.57
CA LEU A 80 8.17 -8.58 -8.45
C LEU A 80 7.29 -9.60 -9.19
N GLU A 81 7.66 -9.98 -10.42
CA GLU A 81 6.95 -11.00 -11.19
C GLU A 81 6.95 -12.35 -10.45
N ALA A 82 8.09 -12.76 -9.89
CA ALA A 82 8.19 -13.97 -9.08
C ALA A 82 7.27 -13.95 -7.85
N LEU A 83 7.20 -12.81 -7.14
CA LEU A 83 6.30 -12.62 -6.01
C LEU A 83 4.84 -12.69 -6.46
N ILE A 84 4.47 -12.01 -7.55
CA ILE A 84 3.09 -12.02 -8.08
C ILE A 84 2.65 -13.44 -8.40
N ARG A 85 3.52 -14.25 -9.02
CA ARG A 85 3.23 -15.67 -9.27
C ARG A 85 2.93 -16.43 -7.96
N GLN A 86 3.77 -16.27 -6.94
CA GLN A 86 3.55 -16.90 -5.63
C GLN A 86 2.25 -16.45 -4.95
N LEU A 87 1.91 -15.16 -5.05
CA LEU A 87 0.67 -14.62 -4.50
C LEU A 87 -0.55 -15.11 -5.29
N LYS A 88 -0.45 -15.22 -6.62
CA LYS A 88 -1.48 -15.81 -7.48
C LYS A 88 -1.77 -17.26 -7.08
N ASP A 89 -0.73 -18.07 -6.85
CA ASP A 89 -0.85 -19.44 -6.34
C ASP A 89 -1.54 -19.50 -4.96
N SER A 90 -1.43 -18.42 -4.18
CA SER A 90 -2.10 -18.26 -2.89
C SER A 90 -3.53 -17.71 -2.99
N GLY A 91 -4.01 -17.38 -4.19
CA GLY A 91 -5.34 -16.87 -4.43
C GLY A 91 -5.46 -15.36 -4.60
N LEU A 92 -4.38 -14.65 -4.96
CA LEU A 92 -4.44 -13.24 -5.35
C LEU A 92 -5.33 -13.05 -6.59
N GLU A 93 -6.18 -12.03 -6.58
CA GLU A 93 -7.17 -11.81 -7.64
C GLU A 93 -6.93 -10.52 -8.40
N ALA A 94 -6.27 -9.53 -7.79
CA ALA A 94 -6.04 -8.24 -8.41
C ALA A 94 -4.67 -7.62 -8.08
N ILE A 95 -4.28 -6.65 -8.89
CA ILE A 95 -3.09 -5.81 -8.69
C ILE A 95 -3.45 -4.35 -8.93
N GLU A 96 -2.86 -3.45 -8.14
CA GLU A 96 -3.01 -2.01 -8.33
C GLU A 96 -2.08 -1.53 -9.44
N CYS A 97 -2.66 -1.29 -10.63
CA CYS A 97 -1.91 -0.76 -11.77
C CYS A 97 -1.90 0.77 -11.78
N PHE A 98 -2.93 1.40 -11.23
CA PHE A 98 -3.11 2.84 -11.30
C PHE A 98 -2.95 3.50 -9.92
N TYR A 99 -1.91 4.31 -9.79
CA TYR A 99 -1.57 5.02 -8.55
C TYR A 99 -0.94 6.38 -8.89
N PRO A 100 -1.11 7.45 -8.08
CA PRO A 100 -0.68 8.80 -8.46
C PRO A 100 0.83 8.95 -8.71
N ARG A 101 1.65 8.11 -8.08
CA ARG A 101 3.12 8.14 -8.25
C ARG A 101 3.66 7.12 -9.24
N HIS A 102 2.82 6.30 -9.86
CA HIS A 102 3.30 5.40 -10.90
C HIS A 102 3.75 6.21 -12.12
N THR A 103 4.91 5.89 -12.66
CA THR A 103 5.29 6.35 -14.00
C THR A 103 4.42 5.64 -15.06
N PRO A 104 4.35 6.17 -16.30
CA PRO A 104 3.70 5.47 -17.39
C PRO A 104 4.25 4.06 -17.62
N GLU A 105 5.57 3.88 -17.46
CA GLU A 105 6.26 2.60 -17.62
C GLU A 105 5.86 1.61 -16.53
N GLN A 106 5.82 2.06 -15.27
CA GLN A 106 5.33 1.23 -14.14
C GLN A 106 3.88 0.82 -14.37
N THR A 107 3.03 1.75 -14.78
CA THR A 107 1.62 1.46 -15.08
C THR A 107 1.50 0.41 -16.19
N ALA A 108 2.25 0.58 -17.29
CA ALA A 108 2.25 -0.37 -18.39
C ALA A 108 2.76 -1.76 -17.97
N PHE A 109 3.82 -1.81 -17.16
CA PHE A 109 4.36 -3.06 -16.63
C PHE A 109 3.35 -3.79 -15.74
N TYR A 110 2.69 -3.09 -14.81
CA TYR A 110 1.68 -3.70 -13.94
C TYR A 110 0.44 -4.17 -14.72
N LEU A 111 0.03 -3.47 -15.78
CA LEU A 111 -1.04 -3.91 -16.67
C LEU A 111 -0.65 -5.18 -17.44
N GLU A 112 0.60 -5.28 -17.90
CA GLU A 112 1.11 -6.50 -18.55
C GLU A 112 1.17 -7.68 -17.58
N LEU A 113 1.61 -7.46 -16.34
CA LEU A 113 1.57 -8.48 -15.30
C LEU A 113 0.13 -8.91 -14.99
N ALA A 114 -0.80 -7.97 -14.90
CA ALA A 114 -2.21 -8.27 -14.68
C ALA A 114 -2.77 -9.17 -15.79
N ARG A 115 -2.48 -8.83 -17.05
CA ARG A 115 -2.87 -9.63 -18.22
C ARG A 115 -2.20 -11.02 -18.22
N ARG A 116 -0.90 -11.10 -17.89
CA ARG A 116 -0.12 -12.34 -17.91
C ARG A 116 -0.59 -13.36 -16.87
N TYR A 117 -0.97 -12.88 -15.69
CA TYR A 117 -1.37 -13.73 -14.56
C TYR A 117 -2.87 -13.78 -14.31
N ASP A 118 -3.68 -13.29 -15.27
CA ASP A 118 -5.13 -13.25 -15.17
C ASP A 118 -5.59 -12.61 -13.84
N LEU A 119 -5.05 -11.43 -13.56
CA LEU A 119 -5.40 -10.61 -12.40
C LEU A 119 -6.28 -9.45 -12.86
N HIS A 120 -7.24 -9.09 -12.02
CA HIS A 120 -8.03 -7.90 -12.19
C HIS A 120 -7.20 -6.64 -11.89
N VAL A 121 -7.61 -5.53 -12.50
CA VAL A 121 -6.94 -4.25 -12.38
C VAL A 121 -7.64 -3.39 -11.33
N THR A 122 -6.87 -2.85 -10.41
CA THR A 122 -7.33 -1.89 -9.40
C THR A 122 -6.56 -0.57 -9.50
N GLY A 123 -7.09 0.46 -8.84
CA GLY A 123 -6.46 1.77 -8.75
C GLY A 123 -6.92 2.52 -7.51
N GLY A 124 -6.00 3.25 -6.89
CA GLY A 124 -6.22 3.91 -5.61
C GLY A 124 -5.34 5.14 -5.47
N SER A 125 -5.89 6.19 -4.85
CA SER A 125 -5.12 7.42 -4.60
C SER A 125 -4.21 7.28 -3.38
N ASP A 126 -4.56 6.39 -2.45
CA ASP A 126 -3.93 6.27 -1.13
C ASP A 126 -3.89 7.62 -0.38
N PHE A 127 -4.97 8.40 -0.54
CA PHE A 127 -5.11 9.72 0.05
C PHE A 127 -5.25 9.63 1.58
N HIS A 128 -4.40 10.37 2.28
CA HIS A 128 -4.34 10.41 3.75
C HIS A 128 -4.59 11.84 4.31
N GLY A 129 -5.14 12.74 3.50
CA GLY A 129 -5.30 14.15 3.85
C GLY A 129 -4.07 14.99 3.57
N GLU A 130 -4.31 16.28 3.30
CA GLU A 130 -3.27 17.26 2.95
C GLU A 130 -2.20 17.43 4.05
N ARG A 131 -2.58 17.17 5.31
CA ARG A 131 -1.65 17.25 6.46
C ARG A 131 -0.67 16.08 6.53
N VAL A 132 -0.98 14.95 5.88
CA VAL A 132 -0.16 13.72 5.94
C VAL A 132 0.58 13.51 4.63
N LYS A 133 -0.10 13.67 3.49
CA LYS A 133 0.48 13.55 2.15
C LYS A 133 -0.02 14.71 1.27
N PRO A 134 0.55 15.93 1.41
CA PRO A 134 0.06 17.12 0.69
C PRO A 134 0.12 16.97 -0.83
N ASP A 135 1.08 16.19 -1.34
CA ASP A 135 1.27 15.99 -2.78
C ASP A 135 0.38 14.89 -3.38
N ILE A 136 -0.41 14.20 -2.55
CA ILE A 136 -1.37 13.20 -3.00
C ILE A 136 -2.76 13.80 -2.87
N THR A 137 -3.48 13.87 -3.98
CA THR A 137 -4.88 14.29 -4.04
C THR A 137 -5.79 13.10 -4.25
N LEU A 138 -7.07 13.24 -3.87
CA LEU A 138 -8.09 12.28 -4.25
C LEU A 138 -8.17 12.19 -5.77
N LYS A 139 -8.03 10.98 -6.30
CA LYS A 139 -8.00 10.69 -7.73
C LYS A 139 -8.95 9.54 -8.06
N ARG A 140 -9.63 9.68 -9.20
CA ARG A 140 -10.54 8.68 -9.76
C ARG A 140 -9.92 8.08 -11.01
N TRP A 141 -10.08 6.78 -11.16
CA TRP A 141 -9.84 6.05 -12.41
C TRP A 141 -11.12 5.34 -12.81
N GLU A 142 -11.41 5.31 -14.12
CA GLU A 142 -12.48 4.47 -14.67
C GLU A 142 -11.94 3.05 -14.83
N LEU A 143 -12.52 2.10 -14.11
CA LEU A 143 -12.08 0.69 -14.09
C LEU A 143 -13.28 -0.24 -14.29
N ASN A 144 -13.05 -1.38 -14.91
CA ASN A 144 -14.03 -2.47 -14.88
C ASN A 144 -14.00 -3.10 -13.48
N LEU A 145 -15.12 -3.01 -12.77
CA LEU A 145 -15.29 -3.53 -11.41
C LEU A 145 -16.36 -4.64 -11.33
N THR A 146 -16.87 -5.13 -12.46
CA THR A 146 -17.95 -6.14 -12.45
C THR A 146 -17.49 -7.45 -11.79
N TRP A 147 -16.19 -7.73 -11.82
CA TRP A 147 -15.56 -8.87 -11.16
C TRP A 147 -15.65 -8.84 -9.62
N LEU A 148 -15.84 -7.66 -9.00
CA LEU A 148 -16.04 -7.56 -7.55
C LEU A 148 -17.43 -8.04 -7.10
N LEU A 149 -18.38 -8.12 -8.03
CA LEU A 149 -19.80 -8.41 -7.74
C LEU A 149 -20.19 -9.87 -7.99
N ASN A 150 -19.27 -10.69 -8.53
CA ASN A 150 -19.48 -12.09 -8.85
C ASN A 150 -18.92 -12.99 -7.76
#